data_AF-A0A520LU38-F1
#
_entry.id   AF-A0A520LU38-F1
#
_cell.length_a   1.000
_cell.length_b   1.000
_cell.length_c   1.000
_cell.angle_alpha   90.00
_cell.angle_beta   90.00
_cell.angle_gamma   90.00
#
_symmetry.space_group_name_H-M   'P 1'
#
loop_
_entity.id
_entity.type
_entity.pdbx_description
1 polymer ?
#
loop_
_entity_poly.entity_id
_entity_poly.type
_entity_poly.pdbx_seq_one_letter_code
_entity_poly.pdbx_strand_id
1 'polypeptide(L)'
;MNGKISIFVASGALLMGVFFLPVLGSEANRLAHLDEPNNPWQFDQHSAKLITPQWIGEDGVEAVAVLAIDDMSGDGQNFRNYLSPIIERLKKIDGRGPVSITCNRPEPDHPNMQWFFEQGVSLETHTMTHPCPLLQRYDFRRARANYHGCVDLLAMIPNNRSVGFRFPCMDGQNTPSPRAYAEILNGVSDLGNFMTSST
;
A
#
# COMPACT_ATOMS: atom_id res chain seq x y z
N MET A 1 66.53 -52.06 -14.96
CA MET A 1 65.38 -52.99 -15.12
C MET A 1 64.23 -52.22 -15.76
N ASN A 2 63.71 -52.72 -16.89
CA ASN A 2 62.36 -52.56 -17.46
C ASN A 2 61.80 -51.14 -17.62
N GLY A 3 61.33 -50.63 -18.77
CA GLY A 3 61.00 -51.12 -20.12
C GLY A 3 60.61 -49.88 -20.98
N LYS A 4 60.83 -49.81 -22.30
CA LYS A 4 59.91 -50.25 -23.38
C LYS A 4 58.47 -49.71 -23.16
N ILE A 5 57.85 -48.84 -23.97
CA ILE A 5 57.62 -48.90 -25.43
C ILE A 5 57.12 -47.53 -25.95
N SER A 6 57.44 -47.28 -27.22
CA SER A 6 57.04 -46.19 -28.13
C SER A 6 55.53 -46.14 -28.42
N ILE A 7 54.98 -45.00 -28.85
CA ILE A 7 54.12 -44.87 -30.06
C ILE A 7 53.71 -43.39 -30.24
N PHE A 8 53.85 -42.95 -31.49
CA PHE A 8 53.38 -41.69 -32.09
C PHE A 8 51.94 -41.32 -31.70
N VAL A 9 51.69 -40.04 -31.43
CA VAL A 9 50.37 -39.44 -31.69
C VAL A 9 50.52 -38.13 -32.43
N ALA A 10 49.70 -38.02 -33.48
CA ALA A 10 49.74 -37.09 -34.58
C ALA A 10 49.60 -35.62 -34.19
N SER A 11 50.28 -34.79 -34.97
CA SER A 11 49.99 -33.37 -35.15
C SER A 11 48.55 -33.19 -35.64
N GLY A 12 47.66 -32.77 -34.74
CA GLY A 12 46.33 -32.26 -35.07
C GLY A 12 46.28 -30.77 -34.79
N ALA A 13 46.27 -29.95 -35.83
CA ALA A 13 46.06 -28.51 -35.72
C ALA A 13 44.65 -28.25 -35.16
N LEU A 14 44.56 -27.74 -33.93
CA LEU A 14 43.30 -27.25 -33.36
C LEU A 14 43.25 -25.73 -33.55
N LEU A 15 42.62 -25.29 -34.64
CA LEU A 15 42.21 -23.91 -34.83
C LEU A 15 41.21 -23.56 -33.73
N MET A 16 41.67 -22.84 -32.70
CA MET A 16 40.79 -22.25 -31.69
C MET A 16 40.08 -21.04 -32.33
N GLY A 17 38.96 -21.31 -33.00
CA GLY A 17 38.02 -20.28 -33.38
C GLY A 17 37.37 -19.72 -32.11
N VAL A 18 37.83 -18.56 -31.65
CA VAL A 18 37.12 -17.78 -30.63
C VAL A 18 35.85 -17.24 -31.28
N PHE A 19 34.76 -17.98 -31.15
CA PHE A 19 33.44 -17.46 -31.44
C PHE A 19 33.11 -16.40 -30.38
N PHE A 20 33.26 -15.12 -30.74
CA PHE A 20 32.53 -14.06 -30.05
C PHE A 20 31.06 -14.24 -30.39
N LEU A 21 30.37 -15.08 -29.60
CA LEU A 21 28.92 -14.98 -29.51
C LEU A 21 28.62 -13.58 -28.98
N PRO A 22 27.84 -12.74 -29.68
CA PRO A 22 27.31 -11.56 -29.05
C PRO A 22 26.49 -12.07 -27.87
N VAL A 23 26.86 -11.66 -26.66
CA VAL A 23 25.93 -11.72 -25.54
C VAL A 23 24.79 -10.82 -25.97
N LEU A 24 23.74 -11.42 -26.53
CA LEU A 24 22.45 -10.78 -26.62
C LEU A 24 22.09 -10.48 -25.17
N GLY A 25 22.31 -9.24 -24.74
CA GLY A 25 21.82 -8.78 -23.46
C GLY A 25 20.35 -9.12 -23.43
N SER A 26 19.93 -9.94 -22.45
CA SER A 26 18.52 -10.22 -22.28
C SER A 26 17.78 -8.90 -22.29
N GLU A 27 16.67 -8.78 -23.01
CA GLU A 27 15.83 -7.60 -22.85
C GLU A 27 15.58 -7.40 -21.35
N ALA A 28 16.14 -6.32 -20.79
CA ALA A 28 15.98 -6.03 -19.38
C ALA A 28 14.48 -5.94 -19.11
N ASN A 29 14.01 -6.56 -18.02
CA ASN A 29 12.59 -6.53 -17.69
C ASN A 29 12.17 -5.06 -17.56
N ARG A 30 11.43 -4.56 -18.56
CA ARG A 30 10.94 -3.18 -18.59
C ARG A 30 10.02 -2.85 -17.42
N LEU A 31 9.48 -3.88 -16.76
CA LEU A 31 8.63 -3.79 -15.59
C LEU A 31 9.41 -3.96 -14.28
N ALA A 32 10.74 -4.07 -14.30
CA ALA A 32 11.56 -4.20 -13.09
C ALA A 32 11.37 -3.03 -12.11
N HIS A 33 10.94 -1.87 -12.60
CA HIS A 33 10.58 -0.74 -11.74
C HIS A 33 9.39 -1.08 -10.82
N LEU A 34 8.42 -1.89 -11.30
CA LEU A 34 7.29 -2.36 -10.50
C LEU A 34 7.69 -3.35 -9.40
N ASP A 35 8.89 -3.94 -9.49
CA ASP A 35 9.42 -4.83 -8.45
C ASP A 35 9.86 -4.03 -7.20
N GLU A 36 10.01 -2.70 -7.31
CA GLU A 36 10.19 -1.82 -6.17
C GLU A 36 8.83 -1.41 -5.58
N PRO A 37 8.39 -2.01 -4.46
CA PRO A 37 7.12 -1.66 -3.87
C PRO A 37 7.09 -0.17 -3.52
N ASN A 38 6.11 0.54 -4.10
CA ASN A 38 5.69 1.87 -3.67
C ASN A 38 6.83 2.92 -3.66
N ASN A 39 7.68 2.91 -4.69
CA ASN A 39 8.57 4.03 -5.02
C ASN A 39 7.75 5.10 -5.78
N PRO A 40 7.31 6.21 -5.14
CA PRO A 40 6.48 7.21 -5.82
C PRO A 40 7.25 8.00 -6.90
N TRP A 41 8.57 7.84 -6.97
CA TRP A 41 9.46 8.52 -7.90
C TRP A 41 9.75 7.72 -9.17
N GLN A 42 9.24 6.49 -9.26
CA GLN A 42 9.45 5.63 -10.43
C GLN A 42 8.58 6.02 -11.62
N PHE A 43 7.54 6.83 -11.38
CA PHE A 43 6.59 7.24 -12.41
C PHE A 43 7.04 8.52 -13.09
N ASP A 44 6.89 8.55 -14.41
CA ASP A 44 7.08 9.73 -15.26
C ASP A 44 5.79 10.11 -15.98
N GLN A 45 5.90 11.08 -16.89
CA GLN A 45 4.77 11.61 -17.66
C GLN A 45 4.16 10.60 -18.65
N HIS A 46 4.92 9.56 -18.99
CA HIS A 46 4.55 8.51 -19.94
C HIS A 46 4.04 7.26 -19.24
N SER A 47 4.17 7.20 -17.91
CA SER A 47 3.66 6.10 -17.09
C SER A 47 2.14 6.03 -17.15
N ALA A 48 1.59 4.82 -17.03
CA ALA A 48 0.14 4.63 -16.93
C ALA A 48 -0.41 5.42 -15.74
N LYS A 49 -1.54 6.11 -15.93
CA LYS A 49 -2.17 6.84 -14.83
C LYS A 49 -2.56 5.84 -13.74
N LEU A 50 -2.19 6.15 -12.50
CA LEU A 50 -2.76 5.48 -11.33
C LEU A 50 -4.23 5.89 -11.23
N ILE A 51 -5.12 5.06 -11.80
CA ILE A 51 -6.57 5.25 -11.71
C ILE A 51 -7.08 4.55 -10.46
N THR A 52 -7.36 5.32 -9.42
CA THR A 52 -8.07 4.85 -8.24
C THR A 52 -9.27 5.75 -8.00
N PRO A 53 -10.52 5.22 -7.98
CA PRO A 53 -10.86 3.81 -8.17
C PRO A 53 -10.60 3.28 -9.59
N GLN A 54 -10.32 1.97 -9.71
CA GLN A 54 -9.93 1.34 -10.99
C GLN A 54 -11.00 1.38 -12.10
N TRP A 55 -12.25 1.71 -11.75
CA TRP A 55 -13.36 1.90 -12.68
C TRP A 55 -13.46 3.34 -13.24
N ILE A 56 -12.58 4.25 -12.82
CA ILE A 56 -12.44 5.56 -13.47
C ILE A 56 -11.98 5.34 -14.91
N GLY A 57 -12.85 5.69 -15.86
CA GLY A 57 -12.62 5.52 -17.29
C GLY A 57 -13.45 4.41 -17.95
N GLU A 58 -14.30 3.71 -17.20
CA GLU A 58 -15.34 2.84 -17.77
C GLU A 58 -16.38 3.65 -18.57
N ASP A 59 -16.92 3.06 -19.63
CA ASP A 59 -17.95 3.67 -20.48
C ASP A 59 -19.17 4.09 -19.62
N GLY A 60 -19.49 5.38 -19.64
CA GLY A 60 -20.59 5.96 -18.87
C GLY A 60 -20.23 6.51 -17.49
N VAL A 61 -18.98 6.32 -17.02
CA VAL A 61 -18.50 6.95 -15.78
C VAL A 61 -17.86 8.30 -16.09
N GLU A 62 -18.57 9.38 -15.78
CA GLU A 62 -18.07 10.75 -15.99
C GLU A 62 -17.35 11.33 -14.77
N ALA A 63 -17.72 10.91 -13.56
CA ALA A 63 -17.14 11.42 -12.31
C ALA A 63 -17.28 10.43 -11.15
N VAL A 64 -16.40 10.58 -10.15
CA VAL A 64 -16.40 9.79 -8.91
C VAL A 64 -16.36 10.71 -7.70
N ALA A 65 -17.23 10.46 -6.73
CA ALA A 65 -17.21 11.13 -5.44
C ALA A 65 -16.96 10.11 -4.34
N VAL A 66 -15.98 10.40 -3.48
CA VAL A 66 -15.70 9.63 -2.26
C VAL A 66 -16.13 10.47 -1.06
N LEU A 67 -17.05 9.94 -0.26
CA LEU A 67 -17.42 10.53 1.03
C LEU A 67 -16.51 9.95 2.11
N ALA A 68 -15.77 10.82 2.79
CA ALA A 68 -14.86 10.44 3.86
C ALA A 68 -15.01 11.37 5.07
N ILE A 69 -14.82 10.81 6.26
CA ILE A 69 -14.79 11.53 7.53
C ILE A 69 -13.61 11.05 8.37
N ASP A 70 -13.03 11.94 9.16
CA ASP A 70 -11.79 11.69 9.89
C ASP A 70 -12.00 11.57 11.40
N ASP A 71 -10.97 11.05 12.06
CA ASP A 71 -10.75 11.07 13.50
C ASP A 71 -11.68 10.22 14.37
N MET A 72 -12.15 9.07 13.86
CA MET A 72 -12.91 8.17 14.74
C MET A 72 -12.04 7.55 15.83
N SER A 73 -12.48 7.75 17.08
CA SER A 73 -11.91 7.13 18.29
C SER A 73 -13.04 6.64 19.19
N GLY A 74 -12.75 5.63 20.03
CA GLY A 74 -13.71 5.02 20.95
C GLY A 74 -14.72 4.10 20.26
N ASP A 75 -15.92 4.06 20.82
CA ASP A 75 -17.03 3.17 20.41
C ASP A 75 -17.67 3.49 19.05
N GLY A 76 -17.33 4.62 18.43
CA GLY A 76 -17.90 5.09 17.16
C GLY A 76 -19.36 5.54 17.23
N GLN A 77 -19.99 5.66 18.40
CA GLN A 77 -21.42 5.96 18.51
C GLN A 77 -21.77 7.34 17.95
N ASN A 78 -20.92 8.34 18.16
CA ASN A 78 -21.11 9.67 17.57
C ASN A 78 -21.07 9.64 16.04
N PHE A 79 -20.16 8.85 15.46
CA PHE A 79 -20.07 8.65 14.02
C PHE A 79 -21.30 7.92 13.49
N ARG A 80 -21.75 6.87 14.18
CA ARG A 80 -23.00 6.16 13.83
C ARG A 80 -24.20 7.09 13.83
N ASN A 81 -24.38 7.90 14.88
CA ASN A 81 -25.49 8.84 14.99
C ASN A 81 -25.46 9.88 13.86
N TYR A 82 -24.29 10.44 13.56
CA TYR A 82 -24.12 11.44 12.50
C TYR A 82 -24.31 10.86 11.10
N LEU A 83 -23.73 9.69 10.83
CA LEU A 83 -23.72 9.08 9.51
C LEU A 83 -25.00 8.33 9.16
N SER A 84 -25.78 7.85 10.13
CA SER A 84 -27.03 7.11 9.87
C SER A 84 -27.96 7.78 8.84
N PRO A 85 -28.37 9.05 8.99
CA PRO A 85 -29.22 9.70 7.98
C PRO A 85 -28.56 9.86 6.61
N ILE A 86 -27.23 10.01 6.56
CA ILE A 86 -26.45 10.13 5.32
C ILE A 86 -26.43 8.77 4.60
N ILE A 87 -26.08 7.71 5.32
CA ILE A 87 -26.07 6.32 4.83
C ILE A 87 -27.44 5.92 4.28
N GLU A 88 -28.52 6.22 5.02
CA GLU A 88 -29.88 5.94 4.55
C GLU A 88 -30.26 6.71 3.29
N ARG A 89 -29.73 7.93 3.10
CA ARG A 89 -29.92 8.67 1.85
C ARG A 89 -29.13 8.05 0.71
N LEU A 90 -27.88 7.65 0.94
CA LEU A 90 -27.01 7.02 -0.06
C LEU A 90 -27.58 5.70 -0.55
N LYS A 91 -28.09 4.85 0.36
CA LYS A 91 -28.73 3.58 -0.01
C LYS A 91 -29.93 3.77 -0.95
N LYS A 92 -30.67 4.87 -0.81
CA LYS A 92 -31.78 5.19 -1.72
C LYS A 92 -31.30 5.65 -3.11
N ILE A 93 -30.05 6.08 -3.25
CA ILE A 93 -29.45 6.55 -4.50
C ILE A 93 -28.72 5.41 -5.21
N ASP A 94 -27.88 4.67 -4.49
CA ASP A 94 -26.91 3.72 -5.02
C ASP A 94 -27.09 2.29 -4.48
N GLY A 95 -28.10 2.04 -3.64
CA GLY A 95 -28.29 0.75 -2.96
C GLY A 95 -27.27 0.47 -1.84
N ARG A 96 -26.21 1.29 -1.72
CA ARG A 96 -25.11 1.16 -0.77
C ARG A 96 -24.95 2.43 0.08
N GLY A 97 -24.27 2.33 1.23
CA GLY A 97 -23.89 3.48 2.06
C GLY A 97 -22.39 3.76 2.04
N PRO A 98 -21.75 4.01 0.88
CA PRO A 98 -20.29 4.08 0.78
C PRO A 98 -19.75 5.34 1.45
N VAL A 99 -19.21 5.16 2.66
CA VAL A 99 -18.48 6.19 3.41
C VAL A 99 -17.19 5.56 3.93
N SER A 100 -16.11 6.34 3.92
CA SER A 100 -14.83 5.96 4.53
C SER A 100 -14.62 6.74 5.83
N ILE A 101 -14.26 6.04 6.90
CA ILE A 101 -13.96 6.64 8.20
C ILE A 101 -12.48 6.42 8.48
N THR A 102 -11.68 7.48 8.52
CA THR A 102 -10.30 7.35 9.00
C THR A 102 -10.31 7.36 10.53
N CYS A 103 -9.65 6.37 11.14
CA CYS A 103 -9.73 6.07 12.56
C CYS A 103 -8.39 6.33 13.25
N ASN A 104 -8.41 6.85 14.47
CA ASN A 104 -7.21 6.91 15.31
C ASN A 104 -7.15 5.77 16.31
N ARG A 105 -8.16 5.68 17.18
CA ARG A 105 -8.21 4.71 18.30
C ARG A 105 -9.61 4.12 18.47
N PRO A 106 -10.12 3.36 17.48
CA PRO A 106 -11.41 2.69 17.61
C PRO A 106 -11.34 1.59 18.69
N GLU A 107 -12.47 1.26 19.30
CA GLU A 107 -12.63 0.09 20.17
C GLU A 107 -12.93 -1.15 19.32
N PRO A 108 -11.99 -2.10 19.17
CA PRO A 108 -12.14 -3.10 18.11
C PRO A 108 -13.31 -4.06 18.28
N ASP A 109 -13.65 -4.37 19.52
CA ASP A 109 -14.71 -5.31 19.88
C ASP A 109 -16.09 -4.64 20.01
N HIS A 110 -16.18 -3.31 19.82
CA HIS A 110 -17.43 -2.60 19.98
C HIS A 110 -18.40 -2.95 18.82
N PRO A 111 -19.68 -3.26 19.09
CA PRO A 111 -20.64 -3.71 18.06
C PRO A 111 -20.85 -2.70 16.92
N ASN A 112 -20.56 -1.41 17.14
CA ASN A 112 -20.65 -0.42 16.07
C ASN A 112 -19.66 -0.70 14.92
N MET A 113 -18.52 -1.34 15.17
CA MET A 113 -17.56 -1.66 14.10
C MET A 113 -18.20 -2.58 13.06
N GLN A 114 -18.89 -3.64 13.50
CA GLN A 114 -19.62 -4.52 12.60
C GLN A 114 -20.81 -3.83 11.95
N TRP A 115 -21.53 -3.00 12.70
CA TRP A 115 -22.63 -2.21 12.13
C TRP A 115 -22.18 -1.34 10.96
N PHE A 116 -21.00 -0.70 11.05
CA PHE A 116 -20.43 0.10 9.95
C PHE A 116 -20.21 -0.77 8.70
N PHE A 117 -19.61 -1.95 8.84
CA PHE A 117 -19.42 -2.86 7.70
C PHE A 117 -20.73 -3.33 7.07
N GLU A 118 -21.75 -3.64 7.88
CA GLU A 118 -23.10 -3.97 7.40
C GLU A 118 -23.73 -2.84 6.59
N GLN A 119 -23.35 -1.59 6.86
CA GLN A 119 -23.82 -0.43 6.09
C GLN A 119 -23.03 -0.19 4.79
N GLY A 120 -21.93 -0.92 4.56
CA GLY A 120 -20.99 -0.68 3.46
C GLY A 120 -19.99 0.44 3.75
N VAL A 121 -19.75 0.76 5.02
CA VAL A 121 -18.75 1.74 5.46
C VAL A 121 -17.40 1.07 5.63
N SER A 122 -16.32 1.75 5.25
CA SER A 122 -14.94 1.31 5.41
C SER A 122 -14.27 2.03 6.59
N LEU A 123 -13.38 1.33 7.30
CA LEU A 123 -12.60 1.88 8.40
C LEU A 123 -11.11 1.90 8.01
N GLU A 124 -10.52 3.08 8.01
CA GLU A 124 -9.20 3.35 7.45
C GLU A 124 -8.21 3.83 8.49
N THR A 125 -6.91 3.72 8.19
CA THR A 125 -5.84 4.12 9.12
C THR A 125 -5.69 5.64 9.14
N HIS A 126 -5.61 6.25 10.33
CA HIS A 126 -5.34 7.68 10.50
C HIS A 126 -4.28 8.02 11.55
N THR A 127 -3.50 7.04 11.99
CA THR A 127 -2.52 7.13 13.11
C THR A 127 -3.16 7.27 14.50
N MET A 128 -2.48 6.78 15.54
CA MET A 128 -3.02 6.68 16.91
C MET A 128 -3.36 8.02 17.58
N THR A 129 -2.62 9.09 17.28
CA THR A 129 -2.74 10.36 18.03
C THR A 129 -2.94 11.58 17.15
N HIS A 130 -3.21 11.40 15.85
CA HIS A 130 -3.34 12.49 14.89
C HIS A 130 -2.21 13.56 15.00
N PRO A 131 -0.91 13.15 14.97
CA PRO A 131 0.19 14.11 15.02
C PRO A 131 0.26 14.95 13.75
N CYS A 132 0.29 16.27 13.89
CA CYS A 132 0.48 17.20 12.78
C CYS A 132 1.78 18.00 12.95
N PRO A 133 2.81 17.79 12.11
CA PRO A 133 2.95 16.71 11.12
C PRO A 133 3.30 15.35 11.74
N LEU A 134 3.20 14.27 10.96
CA LEU A 134 3.58 12.92 11.43
C LEU A 134 5.08 12.82 11.73
N LEU A 135 5.93 13.36 10.84
CA LEU A 135 7.39 13.35 10.96
C LEU A 135 7.94 14.52 11.82
N GLN A 136 7.15 15.05 12.75
CA GLN A 136 7.58 16.17 13.59
C GLN A 136 8.79 15.83 14.47
N ARG A 137 9.54 16.87 14.85
CA ARG A 137 10.65 16.81 15.82
C ARG A 137 11.78 15.86 15.44
N TYR A 138 11.88 15.47 14.16
CA TYR A 138 12.86 14.48 13.68
C TYR A 138 12.77 13.12 14.38
N ASP A 139 11.59 12.79 14.95
CA ASP A 139 11.38 11.55 15.69
C ASP A 139 10.71 10.49 14.82
N PHE A 140 11.52 9.89 13.94
CA PHE A 140 11.06 8.86 13.02
C PHE A 140 10.49 7.62 13.74
N ARG A 141 11.06 7.25 14.90
CA ARG A 141 10.59 6.09 15.67
C ARG A 141 9.17 6.33 16.19
N ARG A 142 8.90 7.52 16.71
CA ARG A 142 7.55 7.89 17.15
C ARG A 142 6.56 7.92 15.99
N ALA A 143 6.94 8.47 14.84
CA ALA A 143 6.11 8.47 13.64
C ALA A 143 5.73 7.05 13.21
N ARG A 144 6.71 6.15 13.13
CA ARG A 144 6.50 4.73 12.81
C ARG A 144 5.56 4.07 13.82
N ALA A 145 5.80 4.26 15.11
CA ALA A 145 4.96 3.69 16.16
C ALA A 145 3.52 4.21 16.12
N ASN A 146 3.32 5.49 15.78
CA ASN A 146 1.99 6.09 15.69
C ASN A 146 1.17 5.53 14.52
N TYR A 147 1.81 5.33 13.37
CA TYR A 147 1.18 4.73 12.20
C TYR A 147 0.90 3.24 12.43
N HIS A 148 1.91 2.43 12.74
CA HIS A 148 1.72 0.98 12.88
C HIS A 148 0.83 0.61 14.06
N GLY A 149 0.85 1.37 15.16
CA GLY A 149 -0.08 1.13 16.27
C GLY A 149 -1.54 1.23 15.84
N CYS A 150 -1.84 2.12 14.88
CA CYS A 150 -3.20 2.26 14.34
C CYS A 150 -3.53 1.12 13.35
N VAL A 151 -2.58 0.73 12.50
CA VAL A 151 -2.71 -0.45 11.63
C VAL A 151 -2.98 -1.71 12.45
N ASP A 152 -2.21 -1.94 13.52
CA ASP A 152 -2.37 -3.08 14.41
C ASP A 152 -3.73 -3.07 15.11
N LEU A 153 -4.16 -1.91 15.60
CA LEU A 153 -5.47 -1.76 16.24
C LEU A 153 -6.63 -2.04 15.28
N LEU A 154 -6.52 -1.56 14.04
CA LEU A 154 -7.52 -1.81 13.00
C LEU A 154 -7.54 -3.27 12.53
N ALA A 155 -6.40 -3.96 12.56
CA ALA A 155 -6.31 -5.38 12.25
C ALA A 155 -6.99 -6.27 13.32
N MET A 156 -7.18 -5.76 14.53
CA MET A 156 -7.94 -6.46 15.58
C MET A 156 -9.46 -6.44 15.34
N ILE A 157 -9.96 -5.53 14.51
CA ILE A 157 -11.39 -5.45 14.21
C ILE A 157 -11.78 -6.61 13.29
N PRO A 158 -12.73 -7.49 13.69
CA PRO A 158 -13.16 -8.59 12.84
C PRO A 158 -13.67 -8.09 11.48
N ASN A 159 -13.30 -8.76 10.39
CA ASN A 159 -13.67 -8.43 9.01
C ASN A 159 -13.15 -7.09 8.46
N ASN A 160 -12.37 -6.32 9.23
CA ASN A 160 -11.82 -5.08 8.73
C ASN A 160 -10.73 -5.33 7.68
N ARG A 161 -10.75 -4.51 6.62
CA ARG A 161 -9.74 -4.49 5.57
C ARG A 161 -9.49 -3.04 5.18
N SER A 162 -8.63 -2.36 5.95
CA SER A 162 -8.24 -0.99 5.63
C SER A 162 -7.43 -0.95 4.33
N VAL A 163 -7.85 -0.09 3.42
CA VAL A 163 -7.23 0.13 2.10
C VAL A 163 -6.68 1.55 1.93
N GLY A 164 -7.07 2.43 2.85
CA GLY A 164 -6.76 3.86 2.83
C GLY A 164 -5.95 4.31 4.04
N PHE A 165 -5.15 5.35 3.78
CA PHE A 165 -4.49 6.13 4.80
C PHE A 165 -4.57 7.61 4.42
N ARG A 166 -4.83 8.45 5.42
CA ARG A 166 -4.73 9.90 5.30
C ARG A 166 -3.72 10.39 6.33
N PHE A 167 -2.77 11.23 5.90
CA PHE A 167 -1.92 11.92 6.85
C PHE A 167 -2.76 12.87 7.71
N PRO A 168 -2.57 12.91 9.04
CA PRO A 168 -3.21 13.88 9.92
C PRO A 168 -3.06 15.31 9.43
N CYS A 169 -4.14 16.10 9.48
CA CYS A 169 -4.21 17.47 8.92
C CYS A 169 -3.77 17.58 7.45
N MET A 170 -3.89 16.49 6.67
CA MET A 170 -3.35 16.40 5.30
C MET A 170 -1.83 16.67 5.21
N ASP A 171 -1.12 16.53 6.34
CA ASP A 171 0.25 17.02 6.53
C ASP A 171 0.46 18.40 5.87
N GLY A 172 -0.34 19.39 6.27
CA GLY A 172 -0.36 20.73 5.65
C GLY A 172 0.96 21.51 5.66
N GLN A 173 2.02 20.95 6.25
CA GLN A 173 3.39 21.46 6.20
C GLN A 173 4.24 20.78 5.12
N ASN A 174 3.64 19.90 4.30
CA ASN A 174 4.29 19.12 3.24
C ASN A 174 5.54 18.37 3.74
N THR A 175 5.44 17.77 4.93
CA THR A 175 6.54 17.03 5.55
C THR A 175 6.61 15.53 5.24
N PRO A 176 5.65 14.86 4.55
CA PRO A 176 5.86 13.47 4.15
C PRO A 176 7.10 13.36 3.26
N SER A 177 8.10 12.65 3.75
CA SER A 177 9.36 12.40 3.03
C SER A 177 9.29 11.04 2.34
N PRO A 178 10.20 10.74 1.37
CA PRO A 178 10.31 9.40 0.79
C PRO A 178 10.37 8.28 1.84
N ARG A 179 10.98 8.55 3.00
CA ARG A 179 11.05 7.62 4.13
C ARG A 179 9.70 7.31 4.76
N ALA A 180 8.79 8.29 4.86
CA ALA A 180 7.44 8.02 5.37
C ALA A 180 6.71 7.00 4.49
N TYR A 181 6.80 7.17 3.16
CA TYR A 181 6.19 6.23 2.22
C TYR A 181 6.91 4.87 2.29
N ALA A 182 8.22 4.84 2.03
CA ALA A 182 8.99 3.60 1.87
C ALA A 182 9.15 2.78 3.16
N GLU A 183 9.33 3.42 4.32
CA GLU A 183 9.72 2.74 5.56
C GLU A 183 8.60 2.69 6.61
N ILE A 184 7.56 3.54 6.50
CA ILE A 184 6.42 3.54 7.43
C ILE A 184 5.17 2.96 6.76
N LEU A 185 4.65 3.61 5.71
CA LEU A 185 3.39 3.21 5.08
C LEU A 185 3.50 1.83 4.40
N ASN A 186 4.63 1.54 3.77
CA ASN A 186 4.89 0.23 3.15
C ASN A 186 5.48 -0.79 4.12
N GLY A 187 5.73 -0.38 5.36
CA GLY A 187 6.32 -1.22 6.38
C GLY A 187 5.31 -2.25 6.89
N VAL A 188 5.84 -3.37 7.38
CA VAL A 188 5.09 -4.30 8.21
C VAL A 188 5.28 -3.89 9.67
N SER A 189 4.19 -3.88 10.44
CA SER A 189 4.22 -3.65 11.87
C SER A 189 4.97 -4.78 12.58
N ASP A 190 5.33 -4.56 13.84
CA ASP A 190 6.03 -5.57 14.63
C ASP A 190 5.12 -6.79 14.94
N LEU A 191 3.79 -6.65 14.79
CA LEU A 191 2.82 -7.73 14.88
C LEU A 191 2.54 -8.43 13.53
N GLY A 192 3.22 -8.03 12.45
CA GLY A 192 3.06 -8.64 11.13
C GLY A 192 1.94 -8.05 10.28
N ASN A 193 1.31 -6.96 10.70
CA ASN A 193 0.23 -6.31 9.96
C ASN A 193 0.74 -5.19 9.06
N PHE A 194 0.06 -4.95 7.95
CA PHE A 194 0.34 -3.85 7.04
C PHE A 194 -0.96 -3.43 6.35
N MET A 195 -1.01 -2.20 5.86
CA MET A 195 -2.12 -1.74 5.03
C MET A 195 -1.90 -2.18 3.58
N THR A 196 -2.92 -2.73 2.94
CA THR A 196 -2.87 -3.04 1.49
C THR A 196 -3.79 -2.11 0.73
N SER A 197 -3.23 -1.29 -0.16
CA SER A 197 -4.02 -0.39 -1.04
C SER A 197 -4.52 -1.07 -2.31
N SER A 198 -4.26 -2.36 -2.48
CA SER A 198 -4.83 -3.21 -3.53
C SER A 198 -5.53 -4.41 -2.91
N THR A 199 -6.78 -4.65 -3.30
CA THR A 199 -7.52 -5.89 -3.02
C THR A 199 -7.32 -6.89 -4.13
#